data_AF-A0A2A5BRB3-F1
#
_entry.id   AF-A0A2A5BRB3-F1
#
_cell.length_a   1.000
_cell.length_b   1.000
_cell.length_c   1.000
_cell.angle_alpha   90.00
_cell.angle_beta   90.00
_cell.angle_gamma   90.00
#
_symmetry.space_group_name_H-M   'P 1'
#
loop_
_entity.id
_entity.type
_entity.pdbx_description
1 polymer ?
#
loop_
_entity_poly.entity_id
_entity_poly.type
_entity_poly.pdbx_seq_one_letter_code
_entity_poly.pdbx_strand_id
1 'polypeptide(L)'
;MGVFMKNTITKGFTLVEMLTVVSLFVLVIIYFSDLFIDRSIQKVAERDAAEILALRSAAVGYLQGQGEWPKLDGVANCVGGKDELIVKGYIGDIASTVSFQKVAFSCPEESGRYPVLMIARDFNDAPEVADLVVVMLPSATVTAGVVTMYIPRPRRASTLEFDEGVVANNGILVVPKNTECASPNIIVYPQLICSNSDTLGGYRIYADDNGTSWDVYLKARNNVQASPYTNVISCDTNGSVTGGEENISFRYVTFCS
;
A
#
# COMPACT_ATOMS: atom_id res chain seq x y z
N MET A 1 27.67 59.12 -72.23
CA MET A 1 26.71 58.64 -71.21
C MET A 1 27.42 57.55 -70.43
N GLY A 2 28.01 57.91 -69.29
CA GLY A 2 28.89 57.01 -68.54
C GLY A 2 28.07 56.01 -67.73
N VAL A 3 28.25 54.72 -68.02
CA VAL A 3 27.72 53.65 -67.18
C VAL A 3 28.73 53.39 -66.07
N PHE A 4 28.47 53.97 -64.89
CA PHE A 4 29.17 53.59 -63.67
C PHE A 4 28.65 52.20 -63.24
N MET A 5 29.41 51.16 -63.58
CA MET A 5 29.25 49.85 -62.96
C MET A 5 29.71 49.96 -61.51
N LYS A 6 28.75 49.97 -60.59
CA LYS A 6 28.99 49.94 -59.14
C LYS A 6 29.47 48.54 -58.80
N ASN A 7 30.79 48.37 -58.64
CA ASN A 7 31.38 47.11 -58.22
C ASN A 7 31.04 46.88 -56.73
N THR A 8 29.99 46.12 -56.44
CA THR A 8 29.70 45.65 -55.08
C THR A 8 30.76 44.64 -54.70
N ILE A 9 31.75 45.09 -53.92
CA ILE A 9 32.69 44.22 -53.22
C ILE A 9 31.88 43.35 -52.25
N THR A 10 31.54 42.14 -52.68
CA THR A 10 31.17 41.06 -51.79
C THR A 10 32.41 40.76 -50.96
N LYS A 11 32.42 41.19 -49.69
CA LYS A 11 33.43 40.75 -48.73
C LYS A 11 33.31 39.23 -48.64
N GLY A 12 34.23 38.51 -49.28
CA GLY A 12 34.27 37.05 -49.22
C GLY A 12 34.41 36.61 -47.78
N PHE A 13 33.52 35.73 -47.35
CA PHE A 13 33.61 35.03 -46.07
C PHE A 13 35.02 34.43 -45.94
N THR A 14 35.74 34.80 -44.88
CA THR A 14 37.09 34.26 -44.69
C THR A 14 37.00 32.79 -44.30
N LEU A 15 37.93 31.96 -44.79
CA LEU A 15 37.98 30.53 -44.46
C LEU A 15 38.00 30.28 -42.95
N VAL A 16 38.62 31.19 -42.19
CA VAL A 16 38.65 31.17 -40.72
C VAL A 16 37.27 31.35 -40.10
N GLU A 17 36.47 32.27 -40.63
CA GLU A 17 35.10 32.51 -40.14
C GLU A 17 34.23 31.27 -40.33
N MET A 18 34.31 30.61 -41.50
CA MET A 18 33.62 29.34 -41.74
C MET A 18 34.09 28.23 -40.80
N LEU A 19 35.40 28.11 -40.52
CA LEU A 19 35.92 27.11 -39.58
C LEU A 19 35.43 27.36 -38.14
N THR A 20 35.38 28.61 -37.71
CA THR A 20 34.87 28.94 -36.36
C THR A 20 33.38 28.64 -36.22
N VAL A 21 32.58 28.94 -37.24
CA VAL A 21 31.14 28.62 -37.25
C VAL A 21 30.93 27.11 -37.22
N VAL A 22 31.65 26.34 -38.04
CA VAL A 22 31.55 24.87 -38.03
C VAL A 22 31.96 24.30 -36.66
N SER A 23 33.04 24.81 -36.06
CA SER A 23 33.45 24.40 -34.71
C SER A 23 32.38 24.68 -33.66
N LEU A 24 31.73 25.85 -33.73
CA LEU A 24 30.70 26.24 -32.77
C LEU A 24 29.42 25.40 -32.96
N PHE A 25 29.06 25.10 -34.20
CA PHE A 25 27.97 24.18 -34.52
C PHE A 25 28.22 22.76 -34.00
N VAL A 26 29.42 22.22 -34.16
CA VAL A 26 29.77 20.89 -33.65
C VAL A 26 29.64 20.82 -32.13
N LEU A 27 30.14 21.83 -31.40
CA LEU A 27 30.00 21.89 -29.94
C LEU A 27 28.54 21.95 -29.50
N VAL A 28 27.71 22.73 -30.20
CA VAL A 28 26.27 22.82 -29.92
C VAL A 28 25.57 21.48 -30.17
N ILE A 29 25.92 20.76 -31.25
CA ILE A 29 25.35 19.44 -31.56
C ILE A 29 25.71 18.43 -30.46
N ILE A 30 26.96 18.39 -30.00
CA ILE A 30 27.39 17.49 -28.92
C ILE A 30 26.58 17.77 -27.65
N TYR A 31 26.52 19.04 -27.23
CA TYR A 31 25.78 19.44 -26.03
C TYR A 31 24.28 19.08 -26.09
N PHE A 32 23.62 19.32 -27.23
CA PHE A 32 22.21 18.96 -27.39
C PHE A 32 21.99 17.45 -27.49
N SER A 33 22.96 16.69 -28.00
CA SER A 33 22.88 15.24 -28.08
C SER A 33 22.88 14.62 -26.67
N ASP A 34 23.80 15.06 -25.81
CA ASP A 34 23.86 14.60 -24.42
C ASP A 34 22.56 14.91 -23.66
N LEU A 35 22.08 16.16 -23.78
CA LEU A 35 20.84 16.59 -23.14
C LEU A 35 19.60 15.83 -23.67
N PHE A 36 19.60 15.45 -24.95
CA PHE A 36 18.53 14.64 -25.53
C PHE A 36 18.57 13.20 -25.01
N ILE A 37 19.76 12.62 -24.89
CA ILE A 37 19.97 11.26 -24.35
C ILE A 37 19.45 11.18 -22.92
N ASP A 38 19.88 12.08 -22.02
CA ASP A 38 19.45 12.08 -20.62
C ASP A 38 17.92 12.20 -20.48
N ARG A 39 17.31 13.11 -21.24
CA ARG A 39 15.85 13.28 -21.25
C ARG A 39 15.14 12.06 -21.82
N SER A 40 15.73 11.38 -22.78
CA SER A 40 15.14 10.18 -23.37
C SER A 40 15.14 9.01 -22.36
N ILE A 41 16.27 8.82 -21.65
CA ILE A 41 16.41 7.79 -20.61
C ILE A 41 15.41 8.05 -19.49
N GLN A 42 15.31 9.30 -19.01
CA GLN A 42 14.35 9.66 -17.97
C GLN A 42 12.90 9.38 -18.39
N LYS A 43 12.52 9.73 -19.63
CA LYS A 43 11.16 9.45 -20.13
C LYS A 43 10.86 7.96 -20.22
N VAL A 44 11.85 7.13 -20.59
CA VAL A 44 11.70 5.67 -20.62
C VAL A 44 11.50 5.14 -19.20
N ALA A 45 12.32 5.60 -18.25
CA ALA A 45 12.17 5.23 -16.84
C ALA A 45 10.80 5.62 -16.26
N GLU A 46 10.34 6.85 -16.51
CA GLU A 46 9.03 7.35 -16.08
C GLU A 46 7.88 6.51 -16.65
N ARG A 47 7.95 6.17 -17.95
CA ARG A 47 6.95 5.30 -18.59
C ARG A 47 6.92 3.92 -17.95
N ASP A 48 8.08 3.30 -17.78
CA ASP A 48 8.19 1.95 -17.24
C ASP A 48 7.76 1.87 -15.77
N ALA A 49 8.08 2.90 -14.97
CA ALA A 49 7.61 3.04 -13.60
C ALA A 49 6.08 3.22 -13.54
N ALA A 50 5.51 4.06 -14.41
CA ALA A 50 4.07 4.27 -14.49
C ALA A 50 3.32 2.99 -14.84
N GLU A 51 3.86 2.17 -15.74
CA GLU A 51 3.28 0.86 -16.10
C GLU A 51 3.30 -0.12 -14.92
N ILE A 52 4.41 -0.20 -14.18
CA ILE A 52 4.52 -1.06 -12.99
C ILE A 52 3.54 -0.59 -11.90
N LEU A 53 3.37 0.72 -11.70
CA LEU A 53 2.38 1.28 -10.78
C LEU A 53 0.94 1.01 -11.22
N ALA A 54 0.64 1.10 -12.51
CA ALA A 54 -0.66 0.75 -13.05
C ALA A 54 -0.99 -0.72 -12.80
N LEU A 55 -0.02 -1.62 -13.06
CA LEU A 55 -0.12 -3.04 -12.76
C LEU A 55 -0.39 -3.31 -11.28
N ARG A 56 0.31 -2.60 -10.38
CA ARG A 56 0.04 -2.66 -8.94
C ARG A 56 -1.40 -2.27 -8.61
N SER A 57 -1.87 -1.15 -9.13
CA SER A 57 -3.24 -0.68 -8.85
C SER A 57 -4.30 -1.65 -9.36
N ALA A 58 -4.09 -2.23 -10.55
CA ALA A 58 -4.96 -3.26 -11.12
C ALA A 58 -4.97 -4.54 -10.27
N ALA A 59 -3.80 -5.02 -9.86
CA ALA A 59 -3.68 -6.22 -9.02
C ALA A 59 -4.33 -6.02 -7.64
N VAL A 60 -4.18 -4.83 -7.04
CA VAL A 60 -4.84 -4.49 -5.78
C VAL A 60 -6.36 -4.40 -5.95
N GLY A 61 -6.85 -3.80 -7.04
CA GLY A 61 -8.27 -3.75 -7.35
C GLY A 61 -8.87 -5.14 -7.53
N TYR A 62 -8.17 -6.02 -8.26
CA TYR A 62 -8.56 -7.42 -8.43
C TYR A 62 -8.64 -8.15 -7.09
N LEU A 63 -7.60 -8.00 -6.26
CA LEU A 63 -7.55 -8.60 -4.93
C LEU A 63 -8.69 -8.12 -4.02
N GLN A 64 -9.08 -6.85 -4.11
CA GLN A 64 -10.22 -6.32 -3.36
C GLN A 64 -11.54 -6.94 -3.83
N GLY A 65 -11.71 -7.15 -5.13
CA GLY A 65 -12.92 -7.76 -5.70
C GLY A 65 -13.03 -9.28 -5.46
N GLN A 66 -11.95 -10.02 -5.69
CA GLN A 66 -11.95 -11.49 -5.67
C GLN A 66 -11.42 -12.09 -4.35
N GLY A 67 -10.71 -11.30 -3.55
CA GLY A 67 -10.14 -11.75 -2.28
C GLY A 67 -8.83 -12.52 -2.40
N GLU A 68 -8.40 -12.88 -3.62
CA GLU A 68 -7.13 -13.55 -3.89
C GLU A 68 -6.27 -12.73 -4.86
N TRP A 69 -4.96 -12.95 -4.83
CA TRP A 69 -4.06 -12.35 -5.82
C TRP A 69 -4.30 -12.96 -7.20
N PRO A 70 -4.09 -12.19 -8.28
CA PRO A 70 -4.31 -12.69 -9.62
C PRO A 70 -3.33 -13.82 -9.94
N LYS A 71 -3.84 -14.92 -10.48
CA LYS A 71 -3.12 -16.14 -10.87
C LYS A 71 -3.78 -16.74 -12.11
N LEU A 72 -2.96 -17.32 -12.99
CA LEU A 72 -3.53 -18.10 -14.10
C LEU A 72 -4.22 -19.34 -13.52
N ASP A 73 -5.39 -19.71 -14.06
CA ASP A 73 -6.17 -20.85 -13.58
C ASP A 73 -5.31 -22.11 -13.44
N GLY A 74 -5.29 -22.68 -12.23
CA GLY A 74 -4.54 -23.90 -11.91
C GLY A 74 -3.05 -23.70 -11.61
N VAL A 75 -2.54 -22.46 -11.56
CA VAL A 75 -1.13 -22.17 -11.26
C VAL A 75 -0.98 -21.54 -9.87
N ALA A 76 -0.08 -22.11 -9.05
CA ALA A 76 0.28 -21.57 -7.74
C ALA A 76 1.19 -20.32 -7.86
N ASN A 77 1.34 -19.57 -6.76
CA ASN A 77 2.28 -18.45 -6.65
C ASN A 77 2.04 -17.28 -7.61
N CYS A 78 0.80 -16.98 -8.00
CA CYS A 78 0.42 -15.82 -8.83
C CYS A 78 1.11 -15.73 -10.21
N VAL A 79 1.67 -16.85 -10.68
CA VAL A 79 2.30 -16.91 -12.00
C VAL A 79 1.21 -16.74 -13.06
N GLY A 80 1.50 -15.90 -14.07
CA GLY A 80 0.52 -15.53 -15.09
C GLY A 80 -0.61 -14.61 -14.59
N GLY A 81 -0.50 -14.05 -13.37
CA GLY A 81 -1.50 -13.12 -12.86
C GLY A 81 -1.74 -11.88 -13.74
N LYS A 82 -0.73 -11.46 -14.52
CA LYS A 82 -0.89 -10.38 -15.49
C LYS A 82 -1.92 -10.70 -16.59
N ASP A 83 -1.96 -11.96 -17.04
CA ASP A 83 -2.86 -12.40 -18.11
C ASP A 83 -4.30 -12.47 -17.57
N GLU A 84 -4.45 -12.88 -16.32
CA GLU A 84 -5.75 -12.87 -15.65
C GLU A 84 -6.30 -11.44 -15.51
N LEU A 85 -5.45 -10.46 -15.15
CA LEU A 85 -5.87 -9.06 -15.08
C LEU A 85 -6.38 -8.51 -16.42
N ILE A 86 -5.82 -8.98 -17.53
CA ILE A 86 -6.27 -8.64 -18.89
C ILE A 86 -7.62 -9.29 -19.18
N VAL A 87 -7.75 -10.60 -18.97
CA VAL A 87 -8.99 -11.37 -19.21
C VAL A 87 -10.15 -10.81 -18.39
N LYS A 88 -9.88 -10.36 -17.17
CA LYS A 88 -10.88 -9.79 -16.24
C LYS A 88 -11.11 -8.29 -16.44
N GLY A 89 -10.42 -7.66 -17.40
CA GLY A 89 -10.62 -6.26 -17.77
C GLY A 89 -10.10 -5.22 -16.79
N TYR A 90 -9.20 -5.60 -15.87
CA TYR A 90 -8.56 -4.64 -14.95
C TYR A 90 -7.45 -3.83 -15.62
N ILE A 91 -6.95 -4.31 -16.77
CA ILE A 91 -5.97 -3.65 -17.61
C ILE A 91 -6.51 -3.67 -19.04
N GLY A 92 -6.43 -2.54 -19.74
CA GLY A 92 -6.81 -2.45 -21.15
C GLY A 92 -5.87 -3.26 -22.07
N ASP A 93 -6.02 -3.09 -23.39
CA ASP A 93 -5.21 -3.77 -24.42
C ASP A 93 -3.75 -3.25 -24.51
N ILE A 94 -3.16 -2.94 -23.36
CA ILE A 94 -1.74 -2.56 -23.17
C ILE A 94 -0.84 -3.81 -23.18
N ALA A 95 -1.46 -5.01 -23.20
CA ALA A 95 -0.83 -6.33 -23.23
C ALA A 95 0.12 -6.54 -24.41
N SER A 96 -0.06 -5.77 -25.49
CA SER A 96 0.77 -5.81 -26.70
C SER A 96 2.07 -4.99 -26.59
N THR A 97 2.26 -4.21 -25.52
CA THR A 97 3.50 -3.46 -25.34
C THR A 97 4.64 -4.39 -24.91
N VAL A 98 5.78 -4.31 -25.61
CA VAL A 98 7.00 -5.09 -25.33
C VAL A 98 7.45 -4.98 -23.87
N SER A 99 7.21 -3.81 -23.30
CA SER A 99 7.45 -3.43 -21.91
C SER A 99 6.68 -4.32 -20.92
N PHE A 100 5.40 -4.60 -21.20
CA PHE A 100 4.51 -5.40 -20.36
C PHE A 100 4.82 -6.91 -20.42
N GLN A 101 5.35 -7.38 -21.55
CA GLN A 101 5.73 -8.79 -21.71
C GLN A 101 6.92 -9.17 -20.84
N LYS A 102 7.85 -8.24 -20.60
CA LYS A 102 9.04 -8.42 -19.76
C LYS A 102 8.76 -8.38 -18.25
N VAL A 103 7.50 -8.16 -17.84
CA VAL A 103 7.11 -8.15 -16.43
C VAL A 103 6.70 -9.55 -15.98
N ALA A 104 7.25 -9.99 -14.85
CA ALA A 104 6.95 -11.24 -14.18
C ALA A 104 6.17 -11.00 -12.88
N PHE A 105 5.17 -11.84 -12.63
CA PHE A 105 4.38 -11.85 -11.40
C PHE A 105 4.74 -13.10 -10.60
N SER A 106 4.92 -12.94 -9.30
CA SER A 106 5.03 -14.07 -8.38
C SER A 106 4.50 -13.70 -6.99
N CYS A 107 4.04 -14.68 -6.24
CA CYS A 107 3.67 -14.52 -4.84
C CYS A 107 4.40 -15.60 -4.02
N PRO A 108 5.58 -15.31 -3.47
CA PRO A 108 6.21 -16.24 -2.54
C PRO A 108 5.35 -16.34 -1.27
N GLU A 109 4.90 -17.56 -0.96
CA GLU A 109 4.35 -17.87 0.36
C GLU A 109 5.51 -18.10 1.33
N GLU A 110 5.88 -17.07 2.09
CA GLU A 110 6.70 -17.28 3.28
C GLU A 110 5.81 -17.85 4.39
N SER A 111 6.18 -19.05 4.87
CA SER A 111 5.59 -19.78 5.99
C SER A 111 4.86 -18.90 7.02
N GLY A 112 3.53 -18.87 6.96
CA GLY A 112 2.66 -18.22 7.95
C GLY A 112 2.45 -16.70 7.77
N ARG A 113 2.94 -16.09 6.68
CA ARG A 113 2.67 -14.68 6.35
C ARG A 113 1.69 -14.55 5.20
N TYR A 114 0.91 -13.46 5.21
CA TYR A 114 0.04 -13.13 4.08
C TYR A 114 0.86 -13.01 2.79
N PRO A 115 0.39 -13.59 1.67
CA PRO A 115 1.15 -13.58 0.42
C PRO A 115 1.40 -12.14 -0.04
N VAL A 116 2.65 -11.85 -0.38
CA VAL A 116 3.08 -10.57 -0.95
C VAL A 116 3.15 -10.74 -2.47
N LEU A 117 2.50 -9.86 -3.22
CA LEU A 117 2.63 -9.87 -4.67
C LEU A 117 3.94 -9.21 -5.06
N MET A 118 4.75 -9.90 -5.85
CA MET A 118 6.01 -9.44 -6.39
C MET A 118 5.85 -9.20 -7.89
N ILE A 119 6.18 -7.98 -8.32
CA ILE A 119 6.24 -7.59 -9.73
C ILE A 119 7.70 -7.33 -10.07
N ALA A 120 8.27 -8.13 -10.96
CA ALA A 120 9.68 -8.03 -11.36
C ALA A 120 9.81 -7.70 -12.85
N ARG A 121 10.79 -6.88 -13.20
CA ARG A 121 11.14 -6.54 -14.58
C ARG A 121 12.64 -6.53 -14.77
N ASP A 122 13.09 -7.19 -15.84
CA ASP A 122 14.48 -7.25 -16.23
C ASP A 122 14.85 -6.04 -17.12
N PHE A 123 15.89 -5.31 -16.71
CA PHE A 123 16.51 -4.18 -17.42
C PHE A 123 17.99 -4.45 -17.75
N ASN A 124 18.41 -5.71 -17.90
CA ASN A 124 19.77 -6.08 -18.29
C ASN A 124 20.20 -5.45 -19.64
N ASP A 125 19.26 -5.07 -20.48
CA ASP A 125 19.48 -4.32 -21.73
C ASP A 125 19.70 -2.81 -21.52
N ALA A 126 19.31 -2.27 -20.37
CA ALA A 126 19.42 -0.84 -20.03
C ALA A 126 19.58 -0.65 -18.50
N PRO A 127 20.75 -0.99 -17.91
CA PRO A 127 20.95 -0.98 -16.46
C PRO A 127 20.78 0.42 -15.84
N GLU A 128 21.13 1.48 -16.56
CA GLU A 128 20.97 2.88 -16.14
C GLU A 128 19.49 3.24 -15.93
N VAL A 129 18.58 2.61 -16.68
CA VAL A 129 17.13 2.79 -16.51
C VAL A 129 16.64 2.08 -15.25
N ALA A 130 17.23 0.93 -14.90
CA ALA A 130 16.86 0.16 -13.71
C ALA A 130 17.02 1.00 -12.43
N ASP A 131 18.14 1.71 -12.32
CA ASP A 131 18.46 2.58 -11.18
C ASP A 131 17.52 3.78 -11.08
N LEU A 132 17.06 4.32 -12.20
CA LEU A 132 16.05 5.38 -12.20
C LEU A 132 14.67 4.85 -11.81
N VAL A 133 14.27 3.70 -12.36
CA VAL A 133 12.96 3.09 -12.10
C VAL A 133 12.83 2.68 -10.64
N VAL A 134 13.87 2.11 -10.01
CA VAL A 134 13.79 1.67 -8.61
C VAL A 134 13.53 2.85 -7.64
N VAL A 135 14.07 4.04 -7.94
CA VAL A 135 13.84 5.25 -7.12
C VAL A 135 12.42 5.80 -7.29
N MET A 136 11.78 5.55 -8.44
CA MET A 136 10.40 5.97 -8.72
C MET A 136 9.34 5.03 -8.14
N LEU A 137 9.72 3.81 -7.73
CA LEU A 137 8.79 2.78 -7.27
C LEU A 137 8.81 2.60 -5.74
N PRO A 138 7.64 2.51 -5.09
CA PRO A 138 7.57 2.30 -3.65
C PRO A 138 7.96 0.85 -3.32
N SER A 139 8.82 0.66 -2.32
CA SER A 139 9.25 -0.67 -1.85
C SER A 139 9.83 -1.54 -2.97
N ALA A 140 10.56 -0.91 -3.89
CA ALA A 140 11.27 -1.59 -4.95
C ALA A 140 12.75 -1.81 -4.58
N THR A 141 13.33 -2.84 -5.16
CA THR A 141 14.75 -3.19 -5.03
C THR A 141 15.29 -3.53 -6.41
N VAL A 142 16.57 -3.26 -6.64
CA VAL A 142 17.26 -3.67 -7.87
C VAL A 142 18.31 -4.71 -7.51
N THR A 143 18.33 -5.83 -8.22
CA THR A 143 19.34 -6.88 -8.05
C THR A 143 19.74 -7.38 -9.43
N ALA A 144 21.01 -7.24 -9.80
CA ALA A 144 21.56 -7.67 -11.09
C ALA A 144 20.69 -7.20 -12.29
N GLY A 145 20.33 -5.92 -12.33
CA GLY A 145 19.52 -5.34 -13.41
C GLY A 145 18.02 -5.65 -13.35
N VAL A 146 17.55 -6.45 -12.38
CA VAL A 146 16.13 -6.76 -12.21
C VAL A 146 15.53 -5.86 -11.14
N VAL A 147 14.56 -5.03 -11.53
CA VAL A 147 13.78 -4.21 -10.60
C VAL A 147 12.59 -5.02 -10.12
N THR A 148 12.51 -5.20 -8.80
CA THR A 148 11.49 -5.98 -8.12
C THR A 148 10.73 -5.10 -7.14
N MET A 149 9.42 -4.98 -7.33
CA MET A 149 8.51 -4.26 -6.44
C MET A 149 7.67 -5.24 -5.64
N TYR A 150 7.63 -5.03 -4.32
CA TYR A 150 6.83 -5.83 -3.40
C TYR A 150 5.55 -5.09 -3.01
N ILE A 151 4.42 -5.76 -3.16
CA ILE A 151 3.10 -5.23 -2.85
C ILE A 151 2.52 -6.04 -1.70
N PRO A 152 2.46 -5.47 -0.49
CA PRO A 152 1.82 -6.15 0.63
C PRO A 152 0.32 -6.29 0.34
N ARG A 153 -0.26 -7.40 0.81
CA ARG A 153 -1.72 -7.58 0.78
C ARG A 153 -2.34 -6.41 1.55
N PRO A 154 -3.21 -5.58 0.93
CA PRO A 154 -3.98 -4.60 1.67
C PRO A 154 -4.74 -5.34 2.78
N ARG A 155 -4.80 -4.74 3.97
CA ARG A 155 -5.70 -5.26 5.00
C ARG A 155 -7.10 -5.27 4.38
N ARG A 156 -7.64 -6.47 4.16
CA ARG A 156 -9.05 -6.59 3.82
C ARG A 156 -9.77 -5.91 4.98
N ALA A 157 -10.68 -4.99 4.68
CA ALA A 157 -11.79 -4.78 5.58
C ALA A 157 -12.54 -6.11 5.55
N SER A 158 -12.07 -7.12 6.29
CA SER A 158 -12.97 -8.12 6.79
C SER A 158 -14.05 -7.28 7.47
N THR A 159 -15.27 -7.37 6.97
CA THR A 159 -16.45 -7.07 7.76
C THR A 159 -16.35 -7.96 8.99
N LEU A 160 -15.54 -7.54 9.95
CA LEU A 160 -15.53 -8.06 11.29
C LEU A 160 -16.87 -7.58 11.80
N GLU A 161 -17.86 -8.45 11.70
CA GLU A 161 -19.12 -8.25 12.39
C GLU A 161 -18.75 -8.32 13.87
N PHE A 162 -18.79 -7.15 14.50
CA PHE A 162 -18.57 -7.06 15.93
C PHE A 162 -19.88 -7.47 16.60
N ASP A 163 -19.80 -8.54 17.37
CA ASP A 163 -20.88 -8.92 18.26
C ASP A 163 -20.97 -7.91 19.40
N GLU A 164 -22.20 -7.68 19.88
CA GLU A 164 -22.47 -6.84 21.04
C GLU A 164 -22.70 -7.72 22.27
N GLY A 165 -21.94 -7.45 23.32
CA GLY A 165 -22.07 -8.13 24.61
C GLY A 165 -22.41 -7.13 25.70
N VAL A 166 -23.52 -7.38 26.39
CA VAL A 166 -23.93 -6.61 27.57
C VAL A 166 -23.47 -7.36 28.82
N VAL A 167 -22.79 -6.66 29.70
CA VAL A 167 -22.22 -7.21 30.94
C VAL A 167 -23.33 -7.56 31.93
N ALA A 168 -23.24 -8.73 32.56
CA ALA A 168 -24.16 -9.17 33.62
C ALA A 168 -23.81 -8.54 34.98
N ASN A 169 -24.58 -8.85 36.03
CA ASN A 169 -24.51 -8.29 37.41
C ASN A 169 -23.14 -8.40 38.14
N ASN A 170 -22.08 -8.90 37.49
CA ASN A 170 -20.75 -9.10 38.04
C ASN A 170 -19.64 -8.28 37.34
N GLY A 171 -19.96 -7.43 36.35
CA GLY A 171 -18.95 -6.63 35.66
C GLY A 171 -18.14 -7.39 34.62
N ILE A 172 -18.49 -8.65 34.33
CA ILE A 172 -17.78 -9.54 33.43
C ILE A 172 -18.70 -9.94 32.26
N LEU A 173 -18.21 -9.74 31.04
CA LEU A 173 -18.78 -10.31 29.82
C LEU A 173 -18.00 -11.58 29.47
N VAL A 174 -18.71 -12.68 29.27
CA VAL A 174 -18.11 -13.94 28.81
C VAL A 174 -18.22 -14.03 27.30
N VAL A 175 -17.08 -14.04 26.61
CA VAL A 175 -17.01 -14.16 25.15
C VAL A 175 -16.52 -15.55 24.76
N PRO A 176 -17.29 -16.37 24.02
CA PRO A 176 -16.82 -17.69 23.60
C PRO A 176 -15.64 -17.58 22.64
N LYS A 177 -14.68 -18.50 22.76
CA LYS A 177 -13.60 -18.61 21.79
C LYS A 177 -14.09 -19.23 20.49
N ASN A 178 -13.53 -18.79 19.37
CA ASN A 178 -13.78 -19.43 18.10
C ASN A 178 -13.23 -20.88 18.13
N THR A 179 -14.12 -21.86 18.01
CA THR A 179 -13.81 -23.29 18.07
C THR A 179 -13.20 -23.83 16.78
N GLU A 180 -13.23 -23.06 15.70
CA GLU A 180 -12.69 -23.45 14.40
C GLU A 180 -11.16 -23.32 14.32
N CYS A 181 -10.50 -22.75 15.34
CA CYS A 181 -9.06 -22.58 15.35
C CYS A 181 -8.37 -22.89 16.69
N ALA A 182 -7.12 -23.38 16.58
CA ALA A 182 -6.30 -23.79 17.73
C ALA A 182 -5.72 -22.62 18.54
N SER A 183 -5.67 -21.41 17.97
CA SER A 183 -5.16 -20.20 18.63
C SER A 183 -6.06 -19.00 18.30
N PRO A 184 -7.26 -18.95 18.89
CA PRO A 184 -8.19 -17.85 18.66
C PRO A 184 -7.71 -16.58 19.38
N ASN A 185 -7.98 -15.43 18.77
CA ASN A 185 -7.69 -14.09 19.31
C ASN A 185 -8.99 -13.29 19.42
N ILE A 186 -8.96 -12.26 20.26
CA ILE A 186 -10.10 -11.37 20.49
C ILE A 186 -9.67 -9.91 20.36
N ILE A 187 -10.52 -9.10 19.73
CA ILE A 187 -10.47 -7.64 19.80
C ILE A 187 -11.74 -7.18 20.51
N VAL A 188 -11.60 -6.29 21.49
CA VAL A 188 -12.71 -5.75 22.28
C VAL A 188 -12.63 -4.23 22.33
N TYR A 189 -13.77 -3.57 22.15
CA TYR A 189 -13.97 -2.14 22.35
C TYR A 189 -15.14 -1.88 23.29
N PRO A 190 -15.09 -0.85 24.13
CA PRO A 190 -16.24 -0.47 24.91
C PRO A 190 -17.24 0.28 24.02
N GLN A 191 -18.52 -0.08 24.11
CA GLN A 191 -19.59 0.65 23.42
C GLN A 191 -20.28 1.61 24.40
N LEU A 192 -20.57 1.15 25.62
CA LEU A 192 -21.14 1.97 26.66
C LEU A 192 -20.41 1.71 27.98
N ILE A 193 -19.91 2.78 28.59
CA ILE A 193 -19.28 2.76 29.91
C ILE A 193 -20.03 3.77 30.78
N CYS A 194 -20.49 3.32 31.94
CA CYS A 194 -20.99 4.21 32.97
C CYS A 194 -19.85 4.73 33.85
N SER A 195 -19.95 6.00 34.25
CA SER A 195 -19.02 6.62 35.20
C SER A 195 -19.68 6.71 36.56
N ASN A 196 -19.18 5.95 37.54
CA ASN A 196 -19.56 6.14 38.95
C ASN A 196 -18.81 7.35 39.59
N SER A 197 -18.21 8.23 38.79
CA SER A 197 -17.48 9.42 39.25
C SER A 197 -17.80 10.64 38.39
N ASP A 198 -17.68 11.83 38.98
CA ASP A 198 -17.86 13.12 38.30
C ASP A 198 -16.84 13.37 37.18
N THR A 199 -15.75 12.60 37.10
CA THR A 199 -14.75 12.68 36.03
C THR A 199 -14.01 11.34 35.84
N LEU A 200 -14.20 10.68 34.70
CA LEU A 200 -13.50 9.44 34.36
C LEU A 200 -12.01 9.75 34.06
N GLY A 201 -11.11 9.46 35.01
CA GLY A 201 -9.67 9.70 34.84
C GLY A 201 -9.00 8.75 33.83
N GLY A 202 -9.67 7.65 33.47
CA GLY A 202 -9.26 6.70 32.44
C GLY A 202 -9.81 5.29 32.69
N TYR A 203 -9.80 4.46 31.66
CA TYR A 203 -10.25 3.06 31.73
C TYR A 203 -9.30 2.11 31.00
N ARG A 204 -9.37 0.82 31.33
CA ARG A 204 -8.66 -0.27 30.65
C ARG A 204 -9.58 -1.48 30.56
N ILE A 205 -9.55 -2.15 29.41
CA ILE A 205 -10.27 -3.40 29.17
C ILE A 205 -9.28 -4.54 29.34
N TYR A 206 -9.72 -5.59 30.02
CA TYR A 206 -9.00 -6.83 30.17
C TYR A 206 -9.84 -7.95 29.56
N ALA A 207 -9.17 -8.94 28.99
CA ALA A 207 -9.76 -10.16 28.46
C ALA A 207 -8.90 -11.31 28.95
N ASP A 208 -9.31 -11.93 30.06
CA ASP A 208 -8.57 -13.03 30.68
C ASP A 208 -8.99 -14.36 30.05
N ASP A 209 -8.01 -15.21 29.75
CA ASP A 209 -8.26 -16.52 29.16
C ASP A 209 -8.85 -17.49 30.21
N ASN A 210 -10.06 -17.99 29.95
CA ASN A 210 -10.75 -18.97 30.78
C ASN A 210 -11.00 -20.28 30.02
N GLY A 211 -9.99 -20.77 29.29
CA GLY A 211 -10.02 -22.05 28.57
C GLY A 211 -10.83 -21.98 27.28
N THR A 212 -12.16 -22.05 27.38
CA THR A 212 -13.11 -22.03 26.25
C THR A 212 -13.71 -20.66 25.95
N SER A 213 -13.47 -19.67 26.81
CA SER A 213 -13.98 -18.31 26.67
C SER A 213 -12.95 -17.30 27.15
N TRP A 214 -13.22 -16.03 26.89
CA TRP A 214 -12.55 -14.90 27.51
C TRP A 214 -13.49 -14.23 28.51
N ASP A 215 -12.97 -13.94 29.69
CA ASP A 215 -13.65 -13.13 30.69
C ASP A 215 -13.22 -11.68 30.47
N VAL A 216 -14.12 -10.90 29.85
CA VAL A 216 -13.91 -9.51 29.48
C VAL A 216 -14.46 -8.60 30.56
N TYR A 217 -13.63 -7.71 31.10
CA TYR A 217 -14.06 -6.77 32.14
C TYR A 217 -13.36 -5.43 32.07
N LEU A 218 -14.01 -4.42 32.63
CA LEU A 218 -13.53 -3.04 32.66
C LEU A 218 -12.91 -2.72 34.02
N LYS A 219 -11.70 -2.12 34.00
CA LYS A 219 -11.18 -1.43 35.17
C LYS A 219 -11.12 0.07 34.90
N ALA A 220 -11.67 0.88 35.81
CA ALA A 220 -11.65 2.33 35.74
C ALA A 220 -10.81 2.92 36.86
N ARG A 221 -10.29 4.13 36.66
CA ARG A 221 -9.62 4.92 37.70
C ARG A 221 -10.36 6.23 37.92
N ASN A 222 -10.30 6.75 39.14
CA ASN A 222 -10.83 8.08 39.43
C ASN A 222 -9.88 9.16 38.89
N ASN A 223 -10.27 10.44 39.01
CA ASN A 223 -9.48 11.58 38.53
C ASN A 223 -8.29 11.95 39.45
N VAL A 224 -8.02 11.14 40.49
CA VAL A 224 -6.86 11.34 41.37
C VAL A 224 -5.65 10.68 40.72
N GLN A 225 -4.65 11.50 40.40
CA GLN A 225 -3.39 11.03 39.83
C GLN A 225 -2.76 9.99 40.79
N ALA A 226 -2.49 8.78 40.27
CA ALA A 226 -2.00 7.59 40.99
C ALA A 226 -3.02 6.72 41.76
N SER A 227 -4.33 6.90 41.58
CA SER A 227 -5.31 5.90 42.09
C SER A 227 -5.18 4.56 41.35
N PRO A 228 -5.30 3.40 42.03
CA PRO A 228 -5.35 2.10 41.36
C PRO A 228 -6.59 1.97 40.48
N TYR A 229 -6.48 1.17 39.42
CA TYR A 229 -7.62 0.77 38.60
C TYR A 229 -8.48 -0.24 39.37
N THR A 230 -9.78 0.04 39.53
CA THR A 230 -10.74 -0.83 40.22
C THR A 230 -11.71 -1.45 39.23
N ASN A 231 -12.13 -2.69 39.48
CA ASN A 231 -13.14 -3.38 38.65
C ASN A 231 -14.46 -2.63 38.70
N VAL A 232 -15.06 -2.42 37.53
CA VAL A 232 -16.42 -1.87 37.42
C VAL A 232 -17.40 -3.04 37.41
N ILE A 233 -18.13 -3.23 38.51
CA ILE A 233 -19.03 -4.38 38.72
C ILE A 233 -20.44 -4.06 38.18
N SER A 234 -20.90 -2.83 38.38
CA SER A 234 -22.17 -2.33 37.87
C SER A 234 -22.13 -0.81 37.75
N CYS A 235 -23.07 -0.29 36.98
CA CYS A 235 -23.40 1.12 36.94
C CYS A 235 -24.30 1.43 38.13
N ASP A 236 -23.86 2.27 39.07
CA ASP A 236 -24.68 2.63 40.23
C ASP A 236 -25.62 3.79 39.85
N THR A 237 -26.82 3.47 39.37
CA THR A 237 -27.85 4.47 39.03
C THR A 237 -28.72 4.75 40.26
N ASN A 238 -28.22 5.57 41.20
CA ASN A 238 -29.02 6.08 42.33
C ASN A 238 -30.08 7.13 41.90
N GLY A 239 -30.82 6.88 40.82
CA GLY A 239 -31.97 7.68 40.40
C GLY A 239 -32.27 7.66 38.91
N SER A 240 -33.39 7.04 38.54
CA SER A 240 -34.23 7.38 37.38
C SER A 240 -33.57 7.40 35.99
N VAL A 241 -33.00 6.28 35.54
CA VAL A 241 -32.76 6.05 34.10
C VAL A 241 -33.53 4.80 33.68
N THR A 242 -34.72 4.98 33.09
CA THR A 242 -35.49 3.84 32.57
C THR A 242 -35.04 3.49 31.16
N GLY A 243 -34.36 2.35 31.03
CA GLY A 243 -34.18 1.61 29.77
C GLY A 243 -32.75 1.57 29.24
N GLY A 244 -32.16 0.37 29.09
CA GLY A 244 -31.00 0.04 28.23
C GLY A 244 -29.63 0.70 28.53
N GLU A 245 -29.63 1.88 29.14
CA GLU A 245 -28.47 2.76 29.36
C GLU A 245 -27.75 2.47 30.69
N GLU A 246 -28.20 1.45 31.43
CA GLU A 246 -27.69 1.10 32.76
C GLU A 246 -26.62 0.01 32.74
N ASN A 247 -26.24 -0.50 31.56
CA ASN A 247 -25.36 -1.64 31.45
C ASN A 247 -24.05 -1.29 30.74
N ILE A 248 -22.94 -1.85 31.25
CA ILE A 248 -21.66 -1.83 30.53
C ILE A 248 -21.82 -2.71 29.28
N SER A 249 -21.48 -2.19 28.12
CA SER A 249 -21.53 -2.95 26.87
C SER A 249 -20.21 -2.89 26.12
N PHE A 250 -19.85 -4.01 25.50
CA PHE A 250 -18.66 -4.17 24.70
C PHE A 250 -19.04 -4.62 23.29
N ARG A 251 -18.31 -4.13 22.31
CA ARG A 251 -18.21 -4.75 20.99
C ARG A 251 -16.98 -5.63 20.94
N TYR A 252 -17.15 -6.85 20.48
CA TYR A 252 -16.04 -7.77 20.36
C TYR A 252 -16.07 -8.52 19.04
N VAL A 253 -14.90 -8.98 18.61
CA VAL A 253 -14.78 -9.92 17.51
C VAL A 253 -13.71 -10.93 17.83
N THR A 254 -14.00 -12.19 17.51
CA THR A 254 -13.10 -13.32 17.70
C THR A 254 -12.61 -13.77 16.33
N PHE A 255 -11.32 -14.01 16.19
CA PHE A 255 -10.71 -14.35 14.90
C PHE A 255 -9.50 -15.25 15.07
N CYS A 256 -9.12 -15.94 14.01
CA CYS A 256 -7.97 -16.81 13.98
C CYS A 256 -6.76 -16.05 13.44
N SER A 257 -5.60 -16.18 14.09
CA SER A 257 -4.31 -15.63 13.62
C SER A 257 -3.52 -16.66 12.83
#